data_AF-A0A271J2T6-F1
#
_entry.id   AF-A0A271J2T6-F1
#
_cell.length_a   1.000
_cell.length_b   1.000
_cell.length_c   1.000
_cell.angle_alpha   90.00
_cell.angle_beta   90.00
_cell.angle_gamma   90.00
#
_symmetry.space_group_name_H-M   'P 1'
#
loop_
_entity.id
_entity.type
_entity.pdbx_description
1 polymer ?
#
loop_
_entity_poly.entity_id
_entity_poly.type
_entity_poly.pdbx_seq_one_letter_code
_entity_poly.pdbx_strand_id
1 'polypeptide(L)'
;MRTLLSLAGPLLMLGLLLGGCDSVGLDDAGPCPSCATDSEPSGDPTGPDGGNDGTGDDGADGDSNDGSTGGSDDDSGGEADDGSGPGGSTDDFIPVDPRQTYTLTWKDDAIDAPAVRLADYGVAPGDVVCGQAVGDFYTEPGVLASSRGYPQMTAIFSSDASLLPSDQRVRVKGAVDTADDVPTLATAIDGLDTDVAEDFDATSGCVTVPDGARYVFLAPYDAYYGDNTDAHPSGQPFGLLLKK
;
A
#
# COMPACT_ATOMS: atom_id res chain seq x y z
N MET A 1 -31.66 31.98 -42.95
CA MET A 1 -32.60 31.86 -41.82
C MET A 1 -32.17 30.61 -41.07
N ARG A 2 -31.15 30.62 -40.20
CA ARG A 2 -31.10 31.12 -38.81
C ARG A 2 -32.31 30.72 -37.97
N THR A 3 -32.20 29.59 -37.27
CA THR A 3 -32.86 29.37 -35.98
C THR A 3 -31.84 28.74 -35.03
N LEU A 4 -31.27 29.57 -34.16
CA LEU A 4 -30.58 29.17 -32.94
C LEU A 4 -31.67 28.94 -31.89
N LEU A 5 -31.67 27.80 -31.21
CA LEU A 5 -32.39 27.64 -29.96
C LEU A 5 -31.42 27.19 -28.88
N SER A 6 -31.53 27.84 -27.75
CA SER A 6 -30.53 28.03 -26.72
C SER A 6 -31.10 27.64 -25.37
N LEU A 7 -30.20 27.15 -24.51
CA LEU A 7 -30.16 27.28 -23.05
C LEU A 7 -30.96 26.34 -22.12
N ALA A 8 -30.18 25.92 -21.12
CA ALA A 8 -30.48 25.80 -19.69
C ALA A 8 -30.76 24.39 -19.15
N GLY A 9 -29.69 23.70 -18.75
CA GLY A 9 -29.72 22.65 -17.74
C GLY A 9 -29.70 23.24 -16.32
N PRO A 10 -30.20 22.51 -15.31
CA PRO A 10 -30.20 22.98 -13.93
C PRO A 10 -28.84 22.74 -13.25
N LEU A 11 -28.35 23.79 -12.60
CA LEU A 11 -27.18 23.79 -11.73
C LEU A 11 -27.58 23.21 -10.36
N LEU A 12 -27.10 22.01 -10.02
CA LEU A 12 -27.30 21.43 -8.68
C LEU A 12 -26.16 21.92 -7.75
N MET A 13 -26.47 22.87 -6.87
CA MET A 13 -25.57 23.30 -5.80
C MET A 13 -25.65 22.32 -4.63
N LEU A 14 -24.61 21.52 -4.43
CA LEU A 14 -24.43 20.70 -3.23
C LEU A 14 -23.51 21.43 -2.25
N GLY A 15 -24.07 21.91 -1.15
CA GLY A 15 -23.32 22.53 -0.06
C GLY A 15 -22.54 21.49 0.72
N LEU A 16 -21.22 21.58 0.69
CA LEU A 16 -20.32 20.78 1.52
C LEU A 16 -19.97 21.56 2.79
N LEU A 17 -20.35 21.00 3.95
CA LEU A 17 -19.92 21.47 5.26
C LEU A 17 -18.44 21.10 5.47
N LEU A 18 -17.60 22.11 5.61
CA LEU A 18 -16.19 21.99 6.00
C LEU A 18 -16.10 21.65 7.49
N GLY A 19 -15.84 20.37 7.80
CA GLY A 19 -15.22 19.96 9.05
C GLY A 19 -13.72 19.83 8.80
N GLY A 20 -12.93 20.76 9.33
CA GLY A 20 -11.46 20.72 9.25
C GLY A 20 -10.88 19.71 10.23
N CYS A 21 -10.01 18.83 9.73
CA CYS A 21 -9.02 18.16 10.54
C CYS A 21 -7.64 18.66 10.12
N ASP A 22 -6.89 19.06 11.14
CA ASP A 22 -5.55 19.62 11.11
C ASP A 22 -4.54 18.71 10.38
N SER A 23 -3.72 19.34 9.55
CA SER A 23 -2.58 18.74 8.87
C SER A 23 -1.34 18.83 9.75
N VAL A 24 -0.91 17.70 10.33
CA VAL A 24 0.43 17.54 10.92
C VAL A 24 0.98 16.13 10.65
N GLY A 25 2.18 16.06 10.07
CA GLY A 25 3.12 14.93 10.17
C GLY A 25 2.94 13.77 9.19
N LEU A 26 3.81 13.70 8.17
CA LEU A 26 3.96 12.56 7.24
C LEU A 26 5.01 11.54 7.69
N ASP A 27 5.32 11.46 9.01
CA ASP A 27 6.39 10.61 9.53
C ASP A 27 5.94 9.61 10.61
N ASP A 28 4.63 9.51 10.89
CA ASP A 28 4.12 8.57 11.91
C ASP A 28 3.26 7.50 11.24
N ALA A 29 3.87 6.34 10.98
CA ALA A 29 3.15 5.11 10.68
C ALA A 29 2.39 4.68 11.94
N GLY A 30 1.23 5.30 12.15
CA GLY A 30 0.30 4.89 13.19
C GLY A 30 -0.08 3.41 12.99
N PRO A 31 -0.23 2.64 14.09
CA PRO A 31 -0.57 1.22 14.00
C PRO A 31 -1.93 1.03 13.32
N CYS A 32 -1.98 0.10 12.36
CA CYS A 32 -3.20 -0.34 11.68
C CYS A 32 -4.24 -0.78 12.72
N PRO A 33 -5.46 -0.18 12.75
CA PRO A 33 -6.40 -0.38 13.86
C PRO A 33 -7.20 -1.70 13.81
N SER A 34 -6.72 -2.76 13.15
CA SER A 34 -7.46 -4.04 13.04
C SER A 34 -6.71 -5.30 13.48
N CYS A 35 -5.49 -5.19 14.03
CA CYS A 35 -4.73 -6.34 14.54
C CYS A 35 -4.47 -6.34 16.06
N ALA A 36 -5.19 -5.52 16.84
CA ALA A 36 -5.09 -5.55 18.30
C ALA A 36 -6.26 -6.33 18.93
N THR A 37 -6.09 -7.65 19.09
CA THR A 37 -6.81 -8.42 20.11
C THR A 37 -5.83 -8.98 21.11
N ASP A 38 -5.26 -8.12 21.95
CA ASP A 38 -4.76 -8.52 23.25
C ASP A 38 -5.35 -7.60 24.30
N SER A 39 -6.39 -8.12 24.96
CA SER A 39 -6.97 -7.53 26.15
C SER A 39 -6.04 -7.83 27.32
N GLU A 40 -5.16 -6.89 27.67
CA GLU A 40 -4.50 -6.91 28.98
C GLU A 40 -5.20 -5.91 29.93
N PRO A 41 -5.49 -6.33 31.18
CA PRO A 41 -6.33 -5.59 32.10
C PRO A 41 -5.60 -4.41 32.76
N SER A 42 -6.39 -3.35 32.96
CA SER A 42 -6.11 -2.11 33.68
C SER A 42 -5.30 -2.27 34.98
N GLY A 43 -4.26 -1.45 35.11
CA GLY A 43 -3.44 -1.35 36.32
C GLY A 43 -4.04 -0.51 37.45
N ASP A 44 -3.49 -0.83 38.63
CA ASP A 44 -3.18 -0.02 39.83
C ASP A 44 -4.34 0.61 40.65
N PRO A 45 -4.31 0.54 42.00
CA PRO A 45 -3.60 1.60 42.75
C PRO A 45 -2.92 1.17 44.08
N THR A 46 -1.73 1.73 44.32
CA THR A 46 -1.20 2.30 45.60
C THR A 46 -0.81 1.40 46.77
N GLY A 47 0.44 1.58 47.25
CA GLY A 47 0.81 1.36 48.66
C GLY A 47 2.33 1.33 48.91
N PRO A 48 2.89 2.20 49.77
CA PRO A 48 4.30 2.16 50.18
C PRO A 48 4.51 1.44 51.53
N ASP A 49 5.79 1.16 51.82
CA ASP A 49 6.43 0.88 53.11
C ASP A 49 6.60 -0.56 53.62
N GLY A 50 7.85 -0.82 54.05
CA GLY A 50 8.30 -1.91 54.91
C GLY A 50 8.95 -3.06 54.12
N GLY A 51 10.21 -3.43 54.27
CA GLY A 51 11.11 -3.35 55.43
C GLY A 51 11.77 -4.72 55.60
N ASN A 52 12.98 -4.75 56.17
CA ASN A 52 13.75 -5.94 56.60
C ASN A 52 14.42 -6.73 55.44
N ASP A 53 15.58 -7.37 55.55
CA ASP A 53 16.66 -7.59 56.52
C ASP A 53 17.72 -8.38 55.73
N GLY A 54 19.01 -8.02 55.77
CA GLY A 54 19.92 -8.60 56.74
C GLY A 54 20.73 -9.77 56.14
N THR A 55 22.02 -9.83 56.50
CA THR A 55 23.06 -10.84 56.17
C THR A 55 23.68 -10.67 54.77
N GLY A 56 24.95 -10.31 54.57
CA GLY A 56 26.15 -10.37 55.41
C GLY A 56 26.94 -11.64 55.10
N ASP A 57 28.04 -11.53 54.32
CA ASP A 57 29.27 -12.35 54.46
C ASP A 57 30.38 -11.81 53.53
N ASP A 58 31.24 -10.98 54.11
CA ASP A 58 32.67 -11.19 54.38
C ASP A 58 33.52 -12.05 53.42
N GLY A 59 34.70 -11.52 53.05
CA GLY A 59 35.84 -12.30 52.53
C GLY A 59 36.43 -11.72 51.24
N ALA A 60 37.27 -10.69 51.27
CA ALA A 60 38.68 -10.67 51.71
C ALA A 60 39.67 -11.31 50.70
N ASP A 61 40.75 -10.55 50.50
CA ASP A 61 42.08 -10.95 50.02
C ASP A 61 42.19 -11.21 48.49
N GLY A 62 43.05 -10.56 47.72
CA GLY A 62 44.38 -10.06 48.03
C GLY A 62 45.36 -10.70 47.04
N ASP A 63 46.31 -9.90 46.58
CA ASP A 63 47.61 -10.27 46.01
C ASP A 63 47.84 -10.46 44.48
N SER A 64 48.92 -9.75 44.11
CA SER A 64 49.99 -10.10 43.18
C SER A 64 49.90 -9.62 41.73
N ASN A 65 50.55 -8.47 41.57
CA ASN A 65 51.28 -8.02 40.40
C ASN A 65 52.38 -9.04 40.03
N ASP A 66 52.35 -9.61 38.82
CA ASP A 66 53.56 -10.05 38.13
C ASP A 66 53.56 -9.53 36.70
N GLY A 67 54.72 -9.00 36.29
CA GLY A 67 54.97 -8.57 34.93
C GLY A 67 55.50 -9.75 34.14
N SER A 68 54.91 -10.00 32.98
CA SER A 68 55.50 -10.85 31.96
C SER A 68 55.43 -10.20 30.59
N THR A 69 56.53 -10.36 29.90
CA THR A 69 57.00 -9.74 28.67
C THR A 69 56.30 -10.28 27.43
N GLY A 70 56.07 -9.39 26.46
CA GLY A 70 56.33 -9.64 25.04
C GLY A 70 55.50 -10.72 24.35
N GLY A 71 54.57 -10.27 23.51
CA GLY A 71 53.92 -11.09 22.51
C GLY A 71 53.13 -10.20 21.56
N SER A 72 53.76 -9.80 20.46
CA SER A 72 53.08 -9.34 19.27
C SER A 72 52.28 -10.53 18.73
N ASP A 73 50.98 -10.39 18.58
CA ASP A 73 50.21 -11.11 17.57
C ASP A 73 48.95 -10.29 17.24
N ASP A 74 48.79 -10.09 15.95
CA ASP A 74 47.76 -9.33 15.28
C ASP A 74 46.39 -9.98 15.52
N ASP A 75 45.53 -9.34 16.31
CA ASP A 75 44.11 -9.66 16.34
C ASP A 75 43.34 -8.50 15.72
N SER A 76 43.14 -8.62 14.41
CA SER A 76 42.12 -7.90 13.67
C SER A 76 40.75 -8.29 14.21
N GLY A 77 40.35 -7.65 15.31
CA GLY A 77 38.99 -7.58 15.78
C GLY A 77 38.14 -6.92 14.70
N GLY A 78 37.67 -7.72 13.77
CA GLY A 78 36.51 -7.39 12.98
C GLY A 78 35.37 -7.20 13.97
N GLU A 79 34.98 -5.94 14.17
CA GLU A 79 33.63 -5.60 14.58
C GLU A 79 32.73 -6.32 13.58
N ALA A 80 32.21 -7.48 14.01
CA ALA A 80 30.97 -7.98 13.46
C ALA A 80 29.95 -6.91 13.82
N ASP A 81 29.76 -5.98 12.88
CA ASP A 81 28.53 -5.24 12.70
C ASP A 81 27.44 -6.29 12.59
N ASP A 82 26.91 -6.70 13.75
CA ASP A 82 25.70 -7.47 13.86
C ASP A 82 24.59 -6.51 13.46
N GLY A 83 24.41 -6.36 12.15
CA GLY A 83 23.37 -5.58 11.49
C GLY A 83 21.95 -6.05 11.79
N SER A 84 21.67 -6.44 13.03
CA SER A 84 20.37 -6.43 13.69
C SER A 84 20.04 -5.00 14.11
N GLY A 85 20.13 -4.05 13.17
CA GLY A 85 19.26 -2.89 13.22
C GLY A 85 17.81 -3.38 13.15
N PRO A 86 16.83 -2.66 13.75
CA PRO A 86 15.44 -3.11 13.76
C PRO A 86 15.01 -3.37 12.33
N GLY A 87 14.63 -4.61 12.04
CA GLY A 87 14.21 -5.06 10.73
C GLY A 87 13.02 -4.25 10.26
N GLY A 88 13.29 -3.15 9.56
CA GLY A 88 12.31 -2.49 8.71
C GLY A 88 12.08 -3.43 7.55
N SER A 89 10.89 -4.05 7.51
CA SER A 89 10.40 -4.65 6.28
C SER A 89 10.53 -3.60 5.18
N THR A 90 11.43 -3.80 4.24
CA THR A 90 11.48 -2.92 3.07
C THR A 90 10.24 -3.22 2.26
N ASP A 91 9.27 -2.30 2.29
CA ASP A 91 8.07 -2.39 1.45
C ASP A 91 8.50 -2.62 -0.01
N ASP A 92 7.93 -3.64 -0.65
CA ASP A 92 8.25 -3.96 -2.03
C ASP A 92 7.47 -3.01 -2.96
N PHE A 93 8.15 -2.31 -3.88
CA PHE A 93 7.49 -1.38 -4.79
C PHE A 93 7.13 -2.03 -6.13
N ILE A 94 5.88 -1.88 -6.55
CA ILE A 94 5.37 -2.29 -7.86
C ILE A 94 5.07 -1.03 -8.69
N PRO A 95 5.85 -0.73 -9.75
CA PRO A 95 5.57 0.41 -10.61
C PRO A 95 4.28 0.19 -11.42
N VAL A 96 3.49 1.24 -11.56
CA VAL A 96 2.23 1.24 -12.33
C VAL A 96 2.27 2.42 -13.30
N ASP A 97 2.09 2.16 -14.59
CA ASP A 97 1.85 3.25 -15.55
C ASP A 97 0.43 3.79 -15.31
N PRO A 98 0.23 5.10 -15.09
CA PRO A 98 -1.09 5.66 -14.83
C PRO A 98 -2.15 5.42 -15.91
N ARG A 99 -1.73 5.05 -17.12
CA ARG A 99 -2.64 4.76 -18.24
C ARG A 99 -3.01 3.29 -18.33
N GLN A 100 -2.38 2.43 -17.53
CA GLN A 100 -2.58 0.99 -17.63
C GLN A 100 -3.87 0.56 -16.95
N THR A 101 -4.59 -0.38 -17.54
CA THR A 101 -5.77 -0.97 -16.90
C THR A 101 -6.07 -2.39 -17.37
N TYR A 102 -6.71 -3.14 -16.48
CA TYR A 102 -7.32 -4.43 -16.77
C TYR A 102 -8.84 -4.33 -16.97
N THR A 103 -9.46 -3.17 -16.75
CA THR A 103 -10.89 -2.96 -16.96
C THR A 103 -11.20 -2.71 -18.44
N LEU A 104 -12.48 -2.82 -18.80
CA LEU A 104 -12.95 -2.45 -20.13
C LEU A 104 -12.65 -0.97 -20.40
N THR A 105 -12.14 -0.67 -21.60
CA THR A 105 -11.99 0.70 -22.07
C THR A 105 -12.62 0.87 -23.44
N TRP A 106 -13.07 2.08 -23.74
CA TRP A 106 -13.82 2.35 -24.95
C TRP A 106 -13.51 3.72 -25.52
N LYS A 107 -12.92 3.73 -26.73
CA LYS A 107 -12.44 4.96 -27.41
C LYS A 107 -11.50 5.80 -26.55
N ASP A 108 -10.76 5.12 -25.68
CA ASP A 108 -9.79 5.67 -24.76
C ASP A 108 -8.40 5.19 -25.18
N ASP A 109 -7.37 5.99 -24.92
CA ASP A 109 -5.96 5.66 -25.19
C ASP A 109 -5.32 4.98 -23.96
N ALA A 110 -6.07 4.09 -23.32
CA ALA A 110 -5.57 3.26 -22.23
C ALA A 110 -4.58 2.22 -22.74
N ILE A 111 -3.66 1.78 -21.87
CA ILE A 111 -2.75 0.67 -22.16
C ILE A 111 -3.11 -0.55 -21.32
N ASP A 112 -2.67 -1.73 -21.76
CA ASP A 112 -2.95 -2.98 -21.06
C ASP A 112 -2.14 -3.07 -19.76
N ALA A 113 -2.80 -3.37 -18.65
CA ALA A 113 -2.12 -3.67 -17.40
C ALA A 113 -1.27 -4.96 -17.56
N PRO A 114 0.03 -4.92 -17.23
CA PRO A 114 0.86 -6.11 -17.23
C PRO A 114 0.48 -7.05 -16.08
N ALA A 115 0.61 -8.35 -16.32
CA ALA A 115 0.49 -9.34 -15.25
C ALA A 115 1.75 -9.30 -14.37
N VAL A 116 1.59 -8.90 -13.11
CA VAL A 116 2.67 -8.90 -12.12
C VAL A 116 2.69 -10.25 -11.42
N ARG A 117 3.80 -10.98 -11.49
CA ARG A 117 3.92 -12.29 -10.86
C ARG A 117 4.15 -12.14 -9.35
N LEU A 118 3.28 -12.72 -8.54
CA LEU A 118 3.35 -12.62 -7.08
C LEU A 118 4.65 -13.20 -6.50
N ALA A 119 5.14 -14.29 -7.08
CA ALA A 119 6.37 -14.95 -6.64
C ALA A 119 7.63 -14.08 -6.83
N ASP A 120 7.62 -13.10 -7.74
CA ASP A 120 8.76 -12.18 -7.92
C ASP A 120 8.90 -11.24 -6.71
N TYR A 121 7.83 -11.11 -5.93
CA TYR A 121 7.75 -10.39 -4.67
C TYR A 121 7.68 -11.35 -3.48
N GLY A 122 7.99 -12.64 -3.64
CA GLY A 122 7.93 -13.61 -2.54
C GLY A 122 6.54 -13.76 -1.91
N VAL A 123 5.49 -13.46 -2.66
CA VAL A 123 4.08 -13.62 -2.24
C VAL A 123 3.52 -14.93 -2.78
N ALA A 124 2.85 -15.68 -1.92
CA ALA A 124 2.18 -16.94 -2.20
C ALA A 124 0.70 -16.91 -1.75
N PRO A 125 -0.15 -17.81 -2.28
CA PRO A 125 -1.48 -18.02 -1.74
C PRO A 125 -1.48 -18.29 -0.23
N GLY A 126 -2.42 -17.67 0.48
CA GLY A 126 -2.54 -17.70 1.94
C GLY A 126 -1.77 -16.59 2.66
N ASP A 127 -0.84 -15.90 1.98
CA ASP A 127 -0.20 -14.71 2.55
C ASP A 127 -1.21 -13.56 2.69
N VAL A 128 -1.04 -12.74 3.71
CA VAL A 128 -1.73 -11.46 3.82
C VAL A 128 -0.81 -10.39 3.24
N VAL A 129 -1.31 -9.64 2.27
CA VAL A 129 -0.57 -8.54 1.66
C VAL A 129 -1.33 -7.25 1.85
N CYS A 130 -0.63 -6.20 2.28
CA CYS A 130 -1.20 -4.88 2.46
C CYS A 130 -0.66 -3.94 1.37
N GLY A 131 -1.59 -3.38 0.58
CA GLY A 131 -1.28 -2.39 -0.45
C GLY A 131 -1.34 -0.98 0.11
N GLN A 132 -0.42 -0.13 -0.34
CA GLN A 132 -0.51 1.31 -0.20
C GLN A 132 -0.19 1.94 -1.56
N ALA A 133 -1.19 2.53 -2.20
CA ALA A 133 -0.98 3.28 -3.43
C ALA A 133 -0.16 4.55 -3.12
N VAL A 134 0.88 4.79 -3.92
CA VAL A 134 1.80 5.92 -3.76
C VAL A 134 2.11 6.58 -5.10
N GLY A 135 2.78 7.73 -5.03
CA GLY A 135 3.02 8.57 -6.19
C GLY A 135 1.77 9.35 -6.58
N ASP A 136 1.91 10.10 -7.66
CA ASP A 136 0.86 10.97 -8.15
C ASP A 136 0.49 10.53 -9.57
N PHE A 137 -0.80 10.50 -9.87
CA PHE A 137 -1.24 10.53 -11.26
C PHE A 137 -2.12 11.74 -11.49
N TYR A 138 -1.81 12.49 -12.53
CA TYR A 138 -2.42 13.76 -12.86
C TYR A 138 -3.42 13.58 -14.01
N THR A 139 -4.67 13.94 -13.75
CA THR A 139 -5.70 14.19 -14.76
C THR A 139 -5.76 15.70 -15.05
N GLU A 140 -5.80 16.11 -16.32
CA GLU A 140 -6.08 17.51 -16.69
C GLU A 140 -7.45 17.98 -16.12
N PRO A 141 -7.72 19.30 -15.95
CA PRO A 141 -8.71 19.77 -15.00
C PRO A 141 -10.14 19.38 -15.40
N GLY A 142 -10.69 18.36 -14.72
CA GLY A 142 -11.96 17.76 -15.13
C GLY A 142 -12.63 16.86 -14.09
N VAL A 143 -11.99 15.80 -13.57
CA VAL A 143 -12.47 14.96 -12.45
C VAL A 143 -11.37 13.99 -11.95
N LEU A 144 -11.49 13.74 -10.64
CA LEU A 144 -10.81 12.90 -9.64
C LEU A 144 -9.81 11.79 -10.06
N ALA A 145 -8.52 12.11 -9.99
CA ALA A 145 -7.44 11.14 -9.70
C ALA A 145 -6.70 11.44 -8.38
N SER A 146 -6.66 12.72 -7.98
CA SER A 146 -5.90 13.15 -6.80
C SER A 146 -6.47 14.39 -6.10
N SER A 147 -7.72 14.79 -6.37
CA SER A 147 -8.30 16.01 -5.74
C SER A 147 -8.47 15.89 -4.21
N ARG A 148 -8.08 14.76 -3.61
CA ARG A 148 -8.00 14.48 -2.17
C ARG A 148 -6.58 14.17 -1.66
N GLY A 149 -5.56 14.21 -2.50
CA GLY A 149 -4.16 14.06 -2.10
C GLY A 149 -3.64 12.62 -1.97
N TYR A 150 -4.40 11.60 -2.41
CA TYR A 150 -3.94 10.21 -2.42
C TYR A 150 -4.38 9.51 -3.71
N PRO A 151 -3.48 8.77 -4.37
CA PRO A 151 -3.86 7.95 -5.50
C PRO A 151 -4.82 6.83 -5.07
N GLN A 152 -5.75 6.46 -5.96
CA GLN A 152 -6.62 5.31 -5.76
C GLN A 152 -6.24 4.21 -6.74
N MET A 153 -6.24 2.95 -6.28
CA MET A 153 -5.82 1.80 -7.07
C MET A 153 -6.77 0.63 -6.84
N THR A 154 -7.06 -0.10 -7.92
CA THR A 154 -7.77 -1.38 -7.87
C THR A 154 -6.84 -2.48 -8.34
N ALA A 155 -7.14 -3.69 -7.91
CA ALA A 155 -6.37 -4.86 -8.26
C ALA A 155 -7.27 -6.07 -8.45
N ILE A 156 -6.76 -7.06 -9.18
CA ILE A 156 -7.42 -8.35 -9.38
C ILE A 156 -6.38 -9.44 -9.42
N PHE A 157 -6.57 -10.48 -8.61
CA PHE A 157 -5.71 -11.65 -8.64
C PHE A 157 -6.06 -12.55 -9.81
N SER A 158 -5.08 -13.29 -10.30
CA SER A 158 -5.27 -14.20 -11.42
C SER A 158 -4.36 -15.42 -11.37
N SER A 159 -4.87 -16.53 -11.90
CA SER A 159 -4.12 -17.76 -12.16
C SER A 159 -3.38 -17.74 -13.52
N ASP A 160 -3.71 -16.81 -14.42
CA ASP A 160 -3.17 -16.67 -15.77
C ASP A 160 -2.62 -15.26 -16.02
N ALA A 161 -1.53 -15.14 -16.78
CA ALA A 161 -0.90 -13.87 -17.10
C ALA A 161 -1.57 -13.12 -18.28
N SER A 162 -2.63 -13.68 -18.87
CA SER A 162 -3.23 -13.18 -20.10
C SER A 162 -4.35 -12.18 -19.83
N LEU A 163 -4.30 -11.07 -20.57
CA LEU A 163 -5.37 -10.08 -20.64
C LEU A 163 -6.07 -10.16 -22.00
N LEU A 164 -7.40 -10.13 -22.00
CA LEU A 164 -8.21 -10.05 -23.22
C LEU A 164 -8.27 -8.60 -23.77
N PRO A 165 -8.73 -8.41 -25.02
CA PRO A 165 -8.90 -7.09 -25.62
C PRO A 165 -9.72 -6.12 -24.76
N SER A 166 -9.45 -4.83 -24.90
CA SER A 166 -10.05 -3.75 -24.11
C SER A 166 -11.56 -3.60 -24.23
N ASP A 167 -12.17 -4.13 -25.28
CA ASP A 167 -13.62 -4.10 -25.50
C ASP A 167 -14.39 -5.22 -24.77
N GLN A 168 -13.69 -6.11 -24.05
CA GLN A 168 -14.29 -7.13 -23.21
C GLN A 168 -14.46 -6.62 -21.79
N ARG A 169 -15.60 -6.90 -21.16
CA ARG A 169 -15.83 -6.51 -19.75
C ARG A 169 -14.92 -7.29 -18.79
N VAL A 170 -14.93 -8.62 -18.89
CA VAL A 170 -14.10 -9.50 -18.07
C VAL A 170 -12.82 -9.80 -18.84
N ARG A 171 -11.80 -8.96 -18.65
CA ARG A 171 -10.56 -9.07 -19.44
C ARG A 171 -9.55 -10.04 -18.86
N VAL A 172 -9.49 -10.15 -17.54
CA VAL A 172 -8.49 -10.95 -16.82
C VAL A 172 -8.88 -12.42 -16.91
N LYS A 173 -8.09 -13.20 -17.66
CA LYS A 173 -8.33 -14.65 -17.72
C LYS A 173 -7.92 -15.28 -16.41
N GLY A 174 -8.75 -16.18 -15.89
CA GLY A 174 -8.43 -16.89 -14.66
C GLY A 174 -8.41 -15.98 -13.44
N ALA A 175 -9.17 -14.88 -13.48
CA ALA A 175 -9.47 -14.04 -12.33
C ALA A 175 -9.84 -14.90 -11.13
N VAL A 176 -9.27 -14.58 -9.98
CA VAL A 176 -9.51 -15.27 -8.72
C VAL A 176 -10.10 -14.26 -7.76
N ASP A 177 -11.33 -14.55 -7.37
CA ASP A 177 -12.13 -13.73 -6.50
C ASP A 177 -11.50 -13.55 -5.12
N THR A 178 -11.71 -12.38 -4.53
CA THR A 178 -11.39 -12.12 -3.12
C THR A 178 -12.68 -11.99 -2.33
N ALA A 179 -12.62 -11.55 -1.07
CA ALA A 179 -13.84 -11.44 -0.26
C ALA A 179 -14.59 -10.11 -0.50
N ASP A 180 -13.87 -9.07 -0.89
CA ASP A 180 -14.36 -7.69 -0.92
C ASP A 180 -14.17 -7.07 -2.30
N ASP A 181 -15.28 -6.87 -3.01
CA ASP A 181 -15.30 -6.30 -4.36
C ASP A 181 -15.30 -4.77 -4.34
N VAL A 182 -14.72 -4.13 -5.36
CA VAL A 182 -14.76 -2.67 -5.50
C VAL A 182 -15.51 -2.25 -6.77
N PRO A 183 -16.65 -1.54 -6.67
CA PRO A 183 -17.37 -1.12 -7.87
C PRO A 183 -16.52 -0.16 -8.68
N THR A 184 -16.33 -0.43 -9.97
CA THR A 184 -15.60 0.49 -10.87
C THR A 184 -16.50 1.51 -11.54
N LEU A 185 -15.88 2.58 -12.06
CA LEU A 185 -16.58 3.63 -12.79
C LEU A 185 -16.87 3.18 -14.22
N ALA A 186 -18.10 3.41 -14.70
CA ALA A 186 -18.42 3.24 -16.12
C ALA A 186 -17.50 4.10 -17.00
N THR A 187 -17.20 3.65 -18.22
CA THR A 187 -16.30 4.37 -19.13
C THR A 187 -16.73 5.82 -19.33
N ALA A 188 -15.78 6.75 -19.29
CA ALA A 188 -16.09 8.17 -19.46
C ALA A 188 -16.71 8.48 -20.83
N ILE A 189 -16.33 7.71 -21.86
CA ILE A 189 -16.93 7.76 -23.18
C ILE A 189 -17.99 6.67 -23.30
N ASP A 190 -19.20 7.06 -23.70
CA ASP A 190 -20.38 6.20 -23.92
C ASP A 190 -20.94 5.45 -22.69
N GLY A 191 -20.30 5.49 -21.51
CA GLY A 191 -20.88 5.00 -20.25
C GLY A 191 -21.06 3.48 -20.19
N LEU A 192 -20.11 2.72 -20.69
CA LEU A 192 -20.14 1.25 -20.65
C LEU A 192 -19.79 0.74 -19.25
N ASP A 193 -20.45 -0.34 -18.84
CA ASP A 193 -20.19 -1.00 -17.56
C ASP A 193 -18.84 -1.75 -17.58
N THR A 194 -17.97 -1.37 -16.66
CA THR A 194 -16.58 -1.84 -16.51
C THR A 194 -16.39 -2.80 -15.35
N ASP A 195 -17.42 -2.95 -14.50
CA ASP A 195 -17.35 -3.62 -13.21
C ASP A 195 -17.03 -5.11 -13.32
N VAL A 196 -16.04 -5.57 -12.55
CA VAL A 196 -15.57 -6.96 -12.50
C VAL A 196 -15.70 -7.42 -11.05
N ALA A 197 -16.48 -8.48 -10.81
CA ALA A 197 -16.77 -8.91 -9.44
C ALA A 197 -15.52 -9.37 -8.68
N GLU A 198 -14.50 -9.88 -9.37
CA GLU A 198 -13.29 -10.42 -8.74
C GLU A 198 -12.22 -9.37 -8.39
N ASP A 199 -12.46 -8.07 -8.64
CA ASP A 199 -11.51 -7.02 -8.27
C ASP A 199 -11.62 -6.61 -6.79
N PHE A 200 -10.66 -5.83 -6.30
CA PHE A 200 -10.64 -5.33 -4.93
C PHE A 200 -9.91 -3.99 -4.83
N ASP A 201 -10.16 -3.25 -3.73
CA ASP A 201 -9.48 -1.99 -3.43
C ASP A 201 -8.04 -2.24 -2.96
N ALA A 202 -7.07 -1.76 -3.74
CA ALA A 202 -5.64 -1.85 -3.43
C ALA A 202 -5.07 -0.52 -2.90
N THR A 203 -5.91 0.49 -2.68
CA THR A 203 -5.49 1.84 -2.27
C THR A 203 -4.80 1.84 -0.92
N SER A 204 -5.46 1.27 0.09
CA SER A 204 -4.96 1.19 1.46
C SER A 204 -5.71 0.09 2.20
N GLY A 205 -5.27 -1.16 2.03
CA GLY A 205 -5.99 -2.32 2.55
C GLY A 205 -5.14 -3.57 2.52
N CYS A 206 -5.52 -4.55 3.36
CA CYS A 206 -4.89 -5.86 3.39
C CYS A 206 -5.84 -6.90 2.83
N VAL A 207 -5.31 -7.78 1.98
CA VAL A 207 -6.05 -8.87 1.36
C VAL A 207 -5.30 -10.18 1.56
N THR A 208 -6.03 -11.26 1.82
CA THR A 208 -5.44 -12.61 1.79
C THR A 208 -5.34 -13.04 0.34
N VAL A 209 -4.16 -13.43 -0.11
CA VAL A 209 -3.93 -13.90 -1.46
C VAL A 209 -4.69 -15.22 -1.65
N PRO A 210 -5.66 -15.29 -2.58
CA PRO A 210 -6.53 -16.45 -2.69
C PRO A 210 -5.83 -17.66 -3.31
N ASP A 211 -6.33 -18.84 -3.01
CA ASP A 211 -5.83 -20.10 -3.57
C ASP A 211 -5.82 -20.07 -5.10
N GLY A 212 -4.68 -20.41 -5.70
CA GLY A 212 -4.51 -20.42 -7.15
C GLY A 212 -4.11 -19.08 -7.77
N ALA A 213 -4.04 -17.99 -7.00
CA ALA A 213 -3.46 -16.74 -7.47
C ALA A 213 -1.96 -16.91 -7.75
N ARG A 214 -1.54 -16.40 -8.91
CA ARG A 214 -0.13 -16.40 -9.37
C ARG A 214 0.31 -15.04 -9.89
N TYR A 215 -0.66 -14.23 -10.29
CA TYR A 215 -0.48 -12.90 -10.83
C TYR A 215 -1.44 -11.92 -10.15
N VAL A 216 -1.09 -10.64 -10.19
CA VAL A 216 -1.99 -9.53 -9.91
C VAL A 216 -1.92 -8.54 -11.08
N PHE A 217 -3.07 -7.98 -11.45
CA PHE A 217 -3.16 -6.84 -12.35
C PHE A 217 -3.53 -5.61 -11.54
N LEU A 218 -2.89 -4.48 -11.81
CA LEU A 218 -3.08 -3.22 -11.09
C LEU A 218 -3.55 -2.14 -12.05
N ALA A 219 -4.52 -1.33 -11.62
CA ALA A 219 -5.00 -0.19 -12.37
C ALA A 219 -5.30 1.00 -11.44
N PRO A 220 -4.98 2.25 -11.82
CA PRO A 220 -5.58 3.40 -11.18
C PRO A 220 -7.11 3.33 -11.27
N TYR A 221 -7.78 3.81 -10.23
CA TYR A 221 -9.23 3.88 -10.18
C TYR A 221 -9.71 5.08 -11.00
N ASP A 222 -10.07 4.83 -12.27
CA ASP A 222 -10.43 5.86 -13.24
C ASP A 222 -11.46 5.35 -14.27
N ALA A 223 -12.14 6.29 -14.93
CA ALA A 223 -13.05 6.07 -16.05
C ALA A 223 -12.46 6.51 -17.40
N TYR A 224 -11.36 7.28 -17.39
CA TYR A 224 -10.68 7.77 -18.59
C TYR A 224 -9.17 7.75 -18.36
N TYR A 225 -8.47 6.82 -18.99
CA TYR A 225 -7.05 6.60 -18.73
C TYR A 225 -6.15 7.44 -19.63
N GLY A 226 -6.64 7.86 -20.81
CA GLY A 226 -5.85 8.57 -21.81
C GLY A 226 -5.35 9.96 -21.39
N ASP A 227 -5.92 10.57 -20.35
CA ASP A 227 -5.46 11.84 -19.78
C ASP A 227 -4.62 11.68 -18.50
N ASN A 228 -4.34 10.44 -18.08
CA ASN A 228 -3.47 10.16 -16.95
C ASN A 228 -2.00 10.37 -17.31
N THR A 229 -1.29 11.08 -16.42
CA THR A 229 0.15 11.34 -16.56
C THR A 229 0.89 11.21 -15.23
N ASP A 230 2.11 10.65 -15.28
CA ASP A 230 3.05 10.54 -14.14
C ASP A 230 3.99 11.77 -14.07
N ALA A 231 3.48 12.95 -14.46
CA ALA A 231 4.29 14.17 -14.60
C ALA A 231 4.22 15.10 -13.37
N HIS A 232 3.76 14.60 -12.22
CA HIS A 232 3.55 15.45 -11.06
C HIS A 232 4.89 15.93 -10.46
N PRO A 233 4.97 17.19 -9.97
CA PRO A 233 6.20 17.79 -9.45
C PRO A 233 6.82 17.12 -8.22
N SER A 234 6.19 16.12 -7.59
CA SER A 234 6.77 15.36 -6.49
C SER A 234 7.92 14.45 -6.94
N GLY A 235 7.90 13.99 -8.20
CA GLY A 235 8.87 13.05 -8.75
C GLY A 235 8.81 11.63 -8.18
N GLN A 236 7.77 11.30 -7.38
CA GLN A 236 7.56 9.93 -6.92
C GLN A 236 6.82 9.12 -7.99
N PRO A 237 7.37 7.97 -8.42
CA PRO A 237 6.72 7.15 -9.44
C PRO A 237 5.40 6.60 -8.91
N PHE A 238 4.37 6.63 -9.75
CA PHE A 238 3.09 6.01 -9.44
C PHE A 238 3.22 4.49 -9.28
N GLY A 239 2.61 3.93 -8.23
CA GLY A 239 2.69 2.50 -7.97
C GLY A 239 2.07 2.05 -6.65
N LEU A 240 2.33 0.79 -6.32
CA LEU A 240 1.87 0.14 -5.10
C LEU A 240 3.08 -0.22 -4.21
N LEU A 241 3.07 0.23 -2.96
CA LEU A 241 3.91 -0.35 -1.92
C LEU A 241 3.20 -1.59 -1.36
N LEU A 242 3.88 -2.72 -1.41
CA LEU A 242 3.40 -4.00 -0.94
C LEU A 242 4.09 -4.34 0.39
N LYS A 243 3.27 -4.55 1.42
CA LYS A 243 3.73 -4.98 2.76
C LYS A 243 3.22 -6.39 3.04
N LYS A 244 3.98 -7.16 3.83
CA LYS A 244 3.68 -8.55 4.20
C LYS A 244 3.77 -8.70 5.71
#